data_AF-A0A962BY64-F1
#
_entry.id   AF-A0A962BY64-F1
#
_cell.length_a   1.000
_cell.length_b   1.000
_cell.length_c   1.000
_cell.angle_alpha   90.00
_cell.angle_beta   90.00
_cell.angle_gamma   90.00
#
_symmetry.space_group_name_H-M   'P 1'
#
loop_
_entity.id
_entity.type
_entity.pdbx_description
1 polymer ?
#
loop_
_entity_poly.entity_id
_entity_poly.type
_entity_poly.pdbx_seq_one_letter_code
_entity_poly.pdbx_strand_id
1 'polypeptide(L)'
;MSNHDAFREAALEYHRQDPPGKIKVTATKTMVTQRDLSLAYSPGVAHACEAIVEDPNQASSLTARANLVAVITNGTAVLGLGNIGPLAGKPVM
;
A
#
# COMPACT_ATOMS: atom_id res chain seq x y z
N MET A 1 -20.67 19.54 -24.05
CA MET A 1 -20.01 18.28 -23.64
C MET A 1 -21.10 17.30 -23.26
N SER A 2 -21.04 16.04 -23.71
CA SER A 2 -22.02 15.05 -23.26
C SER A 2 -21.82 14.79 -21.76
N ASN A 3 -22.87 14.34 -21.06
CA ASN A 3 -22.76 13.98 -19.64
C ASN A 3 -21.68 12.91 -19.41
N HIS A 4 -21.46 12.05 -20.41
CA HIS A 4 -20.43 11.02 -20.39
C HIS A 4 -19.00 11.61 -20.46
N ASP A 5 -18.78 12.65 -21.27
CA ASP A 5 -17.45 13.30 -21.38
C ASP A 5 -17.08 14.03 -20.09
N ALA A 6 -18.07 14.68 -19.46
CA ALA A 6 -17.88 15.35 -18.17
C ALA A 6 -17.52 14.34 -17.07
N PHE A 7 -18.21 13.20 -17.01
CA PHE A 7 -17.89 12.14 -16.06
C PHE A 7 -16.50 11.54 -16.30
N ARG A 8 -16.12 11.32 -17.56
CA ARG A 8 -14.78 10.83 -17.92
C ARG A 8 -13.69 11.75 -17.40
N GLU A 9 -13.79 13.06 -17.65
CA GLU A 9 -12.76 13.99 -17.20
C GLU A 9 -12.72 14.11 -15.67
N ALA A 10 -13.88 14.11 -15.01
CA ALA A 10 -13.95 14.10 -13.55
C ALA A 10 -13.28 12.85 -12.95
N ALA A 11 -13.46 11.67 -13.56
CA ALA A 11 -12.80 10.45 -13.12
C ALA A 11 -11.28 10.50 -13.29
N LEU A 12 -10.79 11.08 -14.40
CA LEU A 12 -9.36 11.28 -14.63
C LEU A 12 -8.77 12.27 -13.63
N GLU A 13 -9.45 13.40 -13.42
CA GLU A 13 -9.01 14.42 -12.47
C GLU A 13 -8.99 13.88 -11.04
N TYR A 14 -10.01 13.13 -10.62
CA TYR A 14 -10.04 12.46 -9.32
C TYR A 14 -8.79 11.61 -9.05
N HIS A 15 -8.25 10.90 -10.05
CA HIS A 15 -7.04 10.11 -9.89
C HIS A 15 -5.73 10.93 -9.95
N ARG A 16 -5.78 12.16 -10.49
CA ARG A 16 -4.63 13.08 -10.58
C ARG A 16 -4.50 14.01 -9.37
N GLN A 17 -5.55 14.17 -8.59
CA GLN A 17 -5.54 14.98 -7.36
C GLN A 17 -4.35 14.58 -6.47
N ASP A 18 -3.74 15.56 -5.82
CA ASP A 18 -2.58 15.33 -4.97
C ASP A 18 -2.98 14.67 -3.63
N PRO A 19 -2.30 13.61 -3.18
CA PRO A 19 -1.30 12.83 -3.92
C PRO A 19 -1.94 11.92 -4.99
N PRO A 20 -1.34 11.76 -6.19
CA PRO A 20 -1.94 10.95 -7.26
C PRO A 20 -2.20 9.49 -6.86
N GLY A 21 -3.31 8.93 -7.37
CA GLY A 21 -3.76 7.58 -7.05
C GLY A 21 -4.67 7.52 -5.83
N LYS A 22 -4.94 6.30 -5.34
CA LYS A 22 -5.94 6.05 -4.28
C LYS A 22 -5.36 5.47 -3.00
N ILE A 23 -4.06 5.16 -3.00
CA ILE A 23 -3.38 4.51 -1.87
C ILE A 23 -2.33 5.44 -1.28
N LYS A 24 -2.21 5.42 0.04
CA LYS A 24 -1.11 6.08 0.76
C LYS A 24 -0.58 5.15 1.84
N VAL A 25 0.72 5.22 2.12
CA VAL A 25 1.36 4.53 3.23
C VAL A 25 1.63 5.54 4.33
N THR A 26 1.22 5.23 5.55
CA THR A 26 1.44 6.08 6.71
C THR A 26 1.92 5.23 7.89
N ALA A 27 2.77 5.82 8.72
CA ALA A 27 3.30 5.14 9.88
C ALA A 27 2.22 4.95 10.96
N THR A 28 2.20 3.78 11.59
CA THR A 28 1.27 3.47 12.69
C THR A 28 1.85 3.79 14.07
N LYS A 29 3.16 4.06 14.15
CA LYS A 29 3.88 4.39 15.39
C LYS A 29 4.46 5.80 15.30
N THR A 30 4.49 6.49 16.44
CA THR A 30 5.16 7.80 16.56
C THR A 30 6.66 7.65 16.27
N MET A 31 7.22 8.59 15.52
CA MET A 31 8.64 8.62 15.12
C MET A 31 9.16 10.06 15.15
N VAL A 32 8.89 10.80 16.23
CA VAL A 32 9.14 12.24 16.31
C VAL A 32 10.40 12.54 17.11
N THR A 33 10.73 11.70 18.09
CA THR A 33 11.91 11.88 18.94
C THR A 33 13.06 10.97 18.53
N GLN A 34 14.27 11.28 18.98
CA GLN A 34 15.43 10.39 18.83
C GLN A 34 15.16 9.00 19.42
N ARG A 35 14.48 8.94 20.57
CA ARG A 35 14.10 7.69 21.20
C ARG A 35 13.15 6.89 20.31
N ASP A 36 12.14 7.54 19.73
CA ASP A 36 11.19 6.87 18.84
C ASP A 36 11.89 6.28 17.63
N LEU A 37 12.81 7.04 17.02
CA LEU A 37 13.61 6.59 15.88
C LEU A 37 14.52 5.42 16.25
N SER A 38 15.16 5.47 17.43
CA SER A 38 15.96 4.35 17.94
C SER A 38 15.15 3.08 18.23
N LEU A 39 13.84 3.20 18.50
CA LEU A 39 12.94 2.05 18.66
C LEU A 39 12.42 1.53 17.31
N ALA A 40 12.00 2.43 16.42
CA ALA A 40 11.42 2.08 15.13
C ALA A 40 12.46 1.59 14.10
N TYR A 41 13.71 1.97 14.29
CA TYR A 41 14.83 1.61 13.42
C TYR A 41 16.03 1.17 14.26
N SER A 42 17.25 1.37 13.75
CA SER A 42 18.46 0.99 14.47
C SER A 42 18.65 1.83 15.75
N PRO A 43 19.06 1.19 16.88
CA PRO A 43 19.33 -0.24 17.04
C PRO A 43 18.09 -1.09 17.42
N GLY A 44 17.00 -0.48 17.89
CA GLY A 44 15.88 -1.17 18.54
C GLY A 44 15.11 -2.17 17.67
N VAL A 45 15.03 -1.94 16.36
CA VAL A 45 14.37 -2.87 15.42
C VAL A 45 15.01 -4.26 15.40
N ALA A 46 16.29 -4.37 15.79
CA ALA A 46 17.00 -5.66 15.87
C ALA A 46 16.30 -6.66 16.79
N HIS A 47 15.72 -6.20 17.91
CA HIS A 47 15.03 -7.09 18.85
C HIS A 47 13.74 -7.67 18.28
N ALA A 48 13.03 -6.94 17.43
CA ALA A 48 11.87 -7.50 16.72
C ALA A 48 12.32 -8.57 15.71
N CYS A 49 13.46 -8.37 15.04
CA CYS A 49 14.04 -9.37 14.14
C CYS A 49 14.50 -10.63 14.89
N GLU A 50 15.24 -10.47 16.00
CA GLU A 50 15.69 -11.58 16.86
C GLU A 50 14.50 -12.40 17.36
N ALA A 51 13.43 -11.75 17.84
CA ALA A 51 12.22 -12.44 18.28
C ALA A 51 11.54 -13.26 17.17
N ILE A 52 11.58 -12.78 15.91
CA ILE A 52 11.03 -13.52 14.76
C ILE A 52 11.95 -14.67 14.33
N VAL A 53 13.27 -14.53 14.50
CA VAL A 53 14.23 -15.62 14.28
C VAL A 53 14.01 -16.75 15.29
N GLU A 54 13.76 -16.40 16.55
CA GLU A 54 13.45 -17.36 17.61
C GLU A 54 12.08 -18.02 17.44
N ASP A 55 11.04 -17.24 17.11
CA ASP A 55 9.69 -17.71 16.84
C ASP A 55 9.07 -17.01 15.61
N PRO A 56 9.02 -17.67 14.44
CA PRO A 56 8.44 -17.10 13.23
C PRO A 56 6.97 -16.67 13.36
N ASN A 57 6.21 -17.19 14.33
CA ASN A 57 4.82 -16.78 14.54
C ASN A 57 4.70 -15.33 15.03
N GLN A 58 5.76 -14.79 15.67
CA GLN A 58 5.83 -13.39 16.07
C GLN A 58 5.75 -12.43 14.89
N ALA A 59 5.96 -12.88 13.65
CA ALA A 59 5.75 -12.05 12.47
C ALA A 59 4.31 -11.49 12.40
N SER A 60 3.32 -12.20 12.93
CA SER A 60 1.93 -11.72 12.99
C SER A 60 1.70 -10.61 14.02
N SER A 61 2.40 -10.64 15.15
CA SER A 61 2.24 -9.68 16.26
C SER A 61 3.16 -8.46 16.11
N LEU A 62 4.36 -8.65 15.57
CA LEU A 62 5.43 -7.64 15.49
C LEU A 62 5.48 -6.91 14.14
N THR A 63 4.63 -7.28 13.17
CA THR A 63 4.58 -6.62 11.86
C THR A 63 3.13 -6.36 11.42
N ALA A 64 2.96 -5.65 10.30
CA ALA A 64 1.64 -5.47 9.70
C ALA A 64 1.04 -6.76 9.12
N ARG A 65 1.78 -7.88 9.07
CA ARG A 65 1.40 -9.13 8.38
C ARG A 65 0.03 -9.66 8.77
N ALA A 66 -0.37 -9.57 10.04
CA ALA A 66 -1.67 -10.08 10.49
C ALA A 66 -2.88 -9.38 9.83
N ASN A 67 -2.68 -8.16 9.32
CA ASN A 67 -3.75 -7.35 8.73
C ASN A 67 -3.41 -6.88 7.30
N LEU A 68 -2.31 -7.36 6.70
CA LEU A 68 -1.87 -6.96 5.37
C LEU A 68 -2.36 -7.98 4.32
N VAL A 69 -3.15 -7.51 3.36
CA VAL A 69 -3.62 -8.30 2.21
C VAL A 69 -3.01 -7.74 0.93
N ALA A 70 -2.39 -8.61 0.14
CA ALA A 70 -1.86 -8.24 -1.18
C ALA A 70 -2.91 -8.51 -2.27
N VAL A 71 -3.22 -7.49 -3.08
CA VAL A 71 -4.03 -7.63 -4.30
C VAL A 71 -3.07 -7.81 -5.47
N ILE A 72 -2.95 -9.05 -5.96
CA ILE A 72 -1.98 -9.43 -7.01
C ILE A 72 -2.71 -9.74 -8.32
N THR A 73 -2.29 -9.10 -9.41
CA THR A 73 -2.76 -9.36 -10.77
C THR A 73 -1.64 -9.16 -11.77
N ASN A 74 -1.71 -9.83 -12.91
CA ASN A 74 -0.87 -9.55 -14.09
C ASN A 74 -1.59 -8.68 -15.14
N GLY A 75 -2.85 -8.28 -14.88
CA GLY A 75 -3.63 -7.40 -15.76
C GLY A 75 -4.19 -8.07 -17.02
N THR A 76 -4.24 -9.41 -17.08
CA THR A 76 -4.80 -10.12 -18.26
C THR A 76 -6.33 -10.16 -18.30
N ALA A 77 -7.00 -9.86 -17.19
CA ALA A 77 -8.46 -9.80 -17.09
C ALA A 77 -8.90 -8.64 -16.17
N VAL A 78 -8.84 -7.41 -16.70
CA VAL A 78 -9.24 -6.21 -15.96
C VAL A 78 -10.68 -5.83 -16.31
N LEU A 79 -11.63 -6.12 -15.40
CA LEU A 79 -13.06 -5.84 -15.61
C LEU A 79 -13.54 -6.38 -16.97
N GLY A 80 -14.30 -5.58 -17.73
CA GLY A 80 -14.68 -5.88 -19.11
C GLY A 80 -13.65 -5.44 -20.16
N LEU A 81 -12.47 -4.97 -19.75
CA LEU A 81 -11.42 -4.45 -20.66
C LEU A 81 -10.48 -5.55 -21.17
N GLY A 82 -10.50 -6.74 -20.55
CA GLY A 82 -9.67 -7.87 -20.94
C GLY A 82 -8.19 -7.67 -20.59
N ASN A 83 -7.31 -8.08 -21.50
CA ASN A 83 -5.87 -8.05 -21.30
C ASN A 83 -5.29 -6.68 -21.69
N ILE A 84 -5.22 -5.78 -20.72
CA ILE A 84 -4.63 -4.43 -20.87
C ILE A 84 -3.28 -4.30 -20.16
N GLY A 85 -2.78 -5.40 -19.59
CA GLY A 85 -1.48 -5.46 -18.94
C GLY A 85 -1.44 -4.83 -17.54
N PRO A 86 -0.31 -5.00 -16.82
CA PRO A 86 -0.22 -4.70 -15.39
C PRO A 86 -0.29 -3.21 -15.07
N LEU A 87 0.19 -2.33 -15.96
CA LEU A 87 0.17 -0.88 -15.72
C LEU A 87 -1.26 -0.32 -15.84
N ALA A 88 -2.01 -0.72 -16.86
CA ALA A 88 -3.38 -0.24 -17.06
C ALA A 88 -4.37 -0.85 -16.05
N GLY A 89 -4.04 -1.99 -15.45
CA GLY A 89 -4.81 -2.58 -14.35
C GLY A 89 -4.61 -1.88 -13.00
N LYS A 90 -3.55 -1.08 -12.81
CA LYS A 90 -3.23 -0.47 -11.51
C LYS A 90 -4.35 0.36 -10.88
N PRO A 91 -5.13 1.18 -11.61
CA PRO A 91 -6.23 1.92 -10.98
C PRO A 91 -7.36 1.04 -10.45
N VAL A 92 -7.46 -0.23 -10.88
CA VAL A 92 -8.47 -1.18 -10.38
C VAL A 92 -7.99 -1.87 -9.10
N MET A 93 -6.68 -2.06 -8.95
CA MET A 93 -6.06 -2.69 -7.78
C MET A 93 -5.83 -1.67 -6.67
#